data_AF-A0A1F9K7U8-F1
#
_entry.id   AF-A0A1F9K7U8-F1
#
_cell.length_a   1.000
_cell.length_b   1.000
_cell.length_c   1.000
_cell.angle_alpha   90.00
_cell.angle_beta   90.00
_cell.angle_gamma   90.00
#
_symmetry.space_group_name_H-M   'P 1'
#
loop_
_entity.id
_entity.type
_entity.pdbx_description
1 polymer ?
#
loop_
_entity_poly.entity_id
_entity_poly.type
_entity_poly.pdbx_seq_one_letter_code
_entity_poly.pdbx_strand_id
1 'polypeptide(L)'
;MGGLPTSRTVNGFAVNPEDPKIMFVAMRDGLFKSTDAGASWKVVGNELKKVAAVTINSKKPTEMYLSTMDGTIYVSADAGMKWKKQR
;
A
#
# COMPACT_ATOMS: atom_id res chain seq x y z
N MET A 1 -6.37 -9.78 -14.22
CA MET A 1 -5.53 -8.86 -13.40
C MET A 1 -5.25 -7.62 -14.21
N GLY A 2 -6.01 -6.55 -13.98
CA GLY A 2 -5.77 -5.25 -14.61
C GLY A 2 -5.17 -4.26 -13.61
N GLY A 3 -4.27 -3.39 -14.06
CA GLY A 3 -3.81 -2.22 -13.30
C GLY A 3 -2.48 -2.36 -12.56
N LEU A 4 -1.94 -3.57 -12.37
CA LEU A 4 -0.53 -3.74 -11.95
C LEU A 4 0.39 -3.72 -13.19
N PRO A 5 1.53 -3.01 -13.13
CA PRO A 5 2.55 -3.10 -14.17
C PRO A 5 3.11 -4.52 -14.29
N THR A 6 3.24 -5.05 -15.51
CA THR A 6 3.68 -6.44 -15.76
C THR A 6 5.19 -6.65 -15.80
N SER A 7 5.99 -5.57 -15.80
CA SER A 7 7.46 -5.61 -15.92
C SER A 7 8.20 -5.22 -14.64
N ARG A 8 7.54 -5.34 -13.48
CA ARG A 8 8.02 -4.78 -12.20
C ARG A 8 7.83 -5.75 -11.04
N THR A 9 8.70 -5.65 -10.05
CA THR A 9 8.68 -6.49 -8.85
C THR A 9 7.67 -5.98 -7.83
N VAL A 10 6.98 -6.91 -7.19
CA VAL A 10 6.23 -6.67 -5.95
C VAL A 10 7.22 -6.75 -4.79
N ASN A 11 7.28 -5.70 -3.97
CA ASN A 11 8.20 -5.63 -2.82
C ASN A 11 7.49 -5.97 -1.51
N GLY A 12 6.18 -5.71 -1.41
CA GLY A 12 5.39 -6.00 -0.23
C GLY A 12 3.90 -6.16 -0.54
N PHE A 13 3.19 -6.88 0.33
CA PHE A 13 1.78 -7.19 0.19
C PHE A 13 1.11 -7.10 1.56
N ALA A 14 -0.04 -6.44 1.63
CA ALA A 14 -0.83 -6.33 2.86
C ALA A 14 -2.32 -6.54 2.57
N VAL A 15 -3.00 -7.26 3.45
CA VAL A 15 -4.44 -7.55 3.37
C VAL A 15 -5.12 -6.94 4.59
N ASN A 16 -6.22 -6.23 4.38
CA ASN A 16 -6.99 -5.70 5.49
C ASN A 16 -7.63 -6.88 6.27
N PRO A 17 -7.41 -6.97 7.60
CA PRO A 17 -7.91 -8.09 8.41
C PRO A 17 -9.43 -8.06 8.63
N GLU A 18 -10.08 -6.89 8.50
CA GLU A 18 -11.54 -6.74 8.64
C GLU A 18 -12.27 -6.99 7.32
N ASP A 19 -11.66 -6.63 6.18
CA ASP A 19 -12.17 -6.90 4.85
C ASP A 19 -11.06 -7.40 3.91
N PRO A 20 -10.91 -8.73 3.73
CA PRO A 20 -9.88 -9.30 2.88
C PRO A 20 -9.97 -8.90 1.40
N LYS A 21 -11.08 -8.30 0.93
CA LYS A 21 -11.15 -7.76 -0.43
C LYS A 21 -10.29 -6.52 -0.61
N ILE A 22 -9.98 -5.83 0.49
CA ILE A 22 -9.10 -4.66 0.49
C ILE A 22 -7.66 -5.13 0.67
N MET A 23 -6.87 -4.94 -0.39
CA MET A 23 -5.47 -5.37 -0.43
C MET A 23 -4.59 -4.23 -0.93
N PHE A 24 -3.32 -4.25 -0.52
CA PHE A 24 -2.32 -3.29 -0.94
C PHE A 24 -1.05 -4.00 -1.41
N VAL A 25 -0.45 -3.47 -2.47
CA VAL A 25 0.78 -3.94 -3.09
C VAL A 25 1.78 -2.79 -3.13
N ALA A 26 2.93 -2.99 -2.49
CA ALA A 26 4.07 -2.08 -2.53
C ALA A 26 4.95 -2.40 -3.73
N MET A 27 5.21 -1.40 -4.58
CA MET A 27 6.08 -1.52 -5.75
C MET A 27 6.97 -0.29 -5.88
N ARG A 28 8.00 -0.39 -6.74
CA ARG A 28 8.85 0.76 -7.06
C ARG A 28 8.07 1.95 -7.62
N ASP A 29 7.02 1.68 -8.38
CA ASP A 29 6.21 2.69 -9.04
C ASP A 29 5.18 3.36 -8.09
N GLY A 30 4.97 2.80 -6.89
CA GLY A 30 4.06 3.36 -5.89
C GLY A 30 3.36 2.29 -5.07
N LEU A 31 2.28 2.71 -4.39
CA LEU A 31 1.37 1.84 -3.68
C LEU A 31 0.14 1.57 -4.57
N PHE A 32 -0.25 0.31 -4.67
CA PHE A 32 -1.43 -0.13 -5.41
C PHE A 32 -2.45 -0.69 -4.44
N LYS A 33 -3.73 -0.41 -4.67
CA LYS A 33 -4.87 -0.90 -3.89
C LYS A 33 -5.81 -1.70 -4.75
N SER A 34 -6.29 -2.82 -4.22
CA SER A 34 -7.46 -3.54 -4.71
C SER A 34 -8.59 -3.42 -3.69
N THR A 35 -9.83 -3.44 -4.18
CA THR A 35 -11.06 -3.53 -3.37
C THR A 35 -11.92 -4.71 -3.80
N ASP A 36 -11.37 -5.61 -4.61
CA ASP A 36 -12.04 -6.72 -5.27
C ASP A 36 -11.20 -8.00 -5.19
N ALA A 37 -10.49 -8.19 -4.07
CA ALA A 37 -9.67 -9.36 -3.78
C ALA A 37 -8.60 -9.65 -4.84
N GLY A 38 -8.02 -8.60 -5.42
CA GLY A 38 -6.92 -8.67 -6.37
C GLY A 38 -7.33 -8.84 -7.83
N ALA A 39 -8.63 -8.79 -8.15
CA ALA A 39 -9.09 -8.84 -9.55
C ALA A 39 -8.64 -7.60 -10.35
N SER A 40 -8.69 -6.41 -9.72
CA SER A 40 -8.18 -5.14 -10.25
C SER A 40 -7.41 -4.32 -9.23
N TRP A 41 -6.51 -3.47 -9.73
CA TRP A 41 -5.61 -2.66 -8.92
C TRP A 41 -5.60 -1.21 -9.40
N LYS A 42 -5.53 -0.26 -8.45
CA LYS A 42 -5.42 1.17 -8.71
C LYS A 42 -4.25 1.76 -7.93
N VAL A 43 -3.50 2.67 -8.54
CA VAL A 43 -2.46 3.43 -7.84
C VAL A 43 -3.13 4.33 -6.79
N VAL A 44 -2.57 4.37 -5.59
CA VAL A 44 -2.99 5.24 -4.48
C VAL A 44 -1.76 5.90 -3.84
N GLY A 45 -1.95 7.05 -3.18
CA GLY A 45 -0.84 7.82 -2.60
C GLY A 45 0.16 8.25 -3.68
N ASN A 46 -0.27 9.10 -4.61
CA ASN A 46 0.52 9.50 -5.78
C ASN A 46 1.87 10.14 -5.43
N GLU A 47 1.99 10.70 -4.23
CA GLU A 47 3.20 11.24 -3.61
C GLU A 47 4.20 10.15 -3.20
N LEU A 48 3.74 8.93 -2.98
CA LEU A 48 4.56 7.80 -2.58
C LEU A 48 5.27 7.22 -3.80
N LYS A 49 6.59 7.22 -3.76
CA LYS A 49 7.46 6.65 -4.80
C LYS A 49 8.44 5.70 -4.15
N LYS A 50 8.88 4.69 -4.92
CA LYS A 50 9.86 3.69 -4.47
C LYS A 50 9.41 3.03 -3.17
N VAL A 51 8.17 2.53 -3.14
CA VAL A 51 7.62 1.88 -1.94
C VAL A 51 8.33 0.53 -1.75
N ALA A 52 8.92 0.36 -0.57
CA ALA A 52 9.68 -0.82 -0.19
C ALA A 52 8.81 -1.83 0.55
N ALA A 53 8.00 -1.38 1.52
CA ALA A 53 7.09 -2.24 2.26
C ALA A 53 5.81 -1.48 2.63
N VAL A 54 4.74 -2.24 2.90
CA VAL A 54 3.48 -1.73 3.45
C VAL A 54 2.94 -2.75 4.45
N THR A 55 2.36 -2.27 5.55
CA THR A 55 1.66 -3.10 6.54
C THR A 55 0.43 -2.38 7.09
N ILE A 56 -0.52 -3.16 7.58
CA ILE A 56 -1.79 -2.72 8.16
C ILE A 56 -1.81 -3.13 9.62
N ASN A 57 -2.15 -2.22 10.53
CA ASN A 57 -2.33 -2.58 11.94
C ASN A 57 -3.51 -3.56 12.07
N SER A 58 -3.23 -4.76 12.59
CA SER A 58 -4.22 -5.84 12.66
C SER A 58 -5.39 -5.56 13.60
N LYS A 59 -5.21 -4.67 14.59
CA LYS A 59 -6.22 -4.28 15.57
C LYS A 59 -6.95 -2.98 15.20
N LYS A 60 -6.40 -2.21 14.26
CA LYS A 60 -6.93 -0.93 13.82
C LYS A 60 -6.59 -0.71 12.34
N PRO A 61 -7.32 -1.31 11.39
CA PRO A 61 -6.92 -1.31 9.98
C PRO A 61 -6.88 0.06 9.31
N THR A 62 -7.46 1.09 9.94
CA THR A 62 -7.29 2.48 9.50
C THR A 62 -5.87 2.99 9.70
N GLU A 63 -5.09 2.37 10.58
CA GLU A 63 -3.69 2.68 10.83
C GLU A 63 -2.79 1.80 9.96
N MET A 64 -2.01 2.43 9.09
CA MET A 64 -1.12 1.75 8.16
C MET A 64 0.26 2.39 8.18
N TYR A 65 1.26 1.56 7.87
CA TYR A 65 2.65 1.97 7.82
C TYR A 65 3.25 1.59 6.49
N LEU A 66 4.12 2.45 5.99
CA LEU A 66 4.78 2.27 4.71
C LEU A 66 6.22 2.76 4.80
N SER A 67 7.13 2.05 4.15
CA SER A 67 8.51 2.48 3.98
C SER A 67 8.84 2.70 2.51
N THR A 68 9.73 3.64 2.24
CA THR A 68 10.35 3.84 0.93
C THR A 68 11.76 3.27 0.91
N MET A 69 12.29 3.03 -0.29
CA MET A 69 13.64 2.49 -0.50
C MET A 69 14.76 3.37 0.07
N ASP A 70 14.50 4.66 0.33
CA ASP A 70 15.45 5.59 0.96
C ASP A 70 15.35 5.62 2.50
N GLY A 71 14.55 4.74 3.10
CA GLY A 71 14.36 4.64 4.53
C GLY A 71 13.31 5.58 5.12
N THR A 72 12.64 6.41 4.31
CA THR A 72 11.54 7.25 4.82
C THR A 72 10.36 6.38 5.26
N ILE A 73 9.80 6.68 6.43
CA ILE A 73 8.58 6.05 6.95
C ILE A 73 7.40 6.99 6.78
N TYR A 74 6.27 6.45 6.34
CA TYR A 74 4.99 7.13 6.26
C TYR A 74 3.96 6.39 7.12
N VAL A 75 3.07 7.17 7.72
CA VAL A 75 1.92 6.67 8.49
C VAL A 75 0.64 7.20 7.87
N SER A 76 -0.36 6.34 7.78
CA SER A 76 -1.74 6.71 7.49
C SER A 76 -2.62 6.38 8.70
N ALA A 77 -3.55 7.28 9.00
CA ALA A 77 -4.57 7.07 10.03
C ALA A 77 -5.98 6.88 9.42
N ASP A 78 -6.05 6.82 8.09
CA ASP A 78 -7.29 6.81 7.29
C ASP A 78 -7.25 5.73 6.19
N ALA A 79 -6.73 4.54 6.51
CA ALA A 79 -6.71 3.36 5.65
C ALA A 79 -6.01 3.60 4.29
N GLY A 80 -4.94 4.38 4.31
CA GLY A 80 -4.10 4.67 3.15
C GLY A 80 -4.69 5.72 2.21
N MET A 81 -5.72 6.47 2.63
CA MET A 81 -6.25 7.61 1.86
C MET A 81 -5.29 8.80 1.87
N LYS A 82 -4.61 9.04 2.99
CA LYS A 82 -3.57 10.07 3.15
C LYS A 82 -2.38 9.52 3.91
N TRP A 83 -1.20 9.99 3.54
CA TRP A 83 0.06 9.60 4.15
C TRP A 83 0.79 10.81 4.73
N LYS A 84 1.31 10.65 5.94
CA LYS A 84 2.16 11.63 6.60
C LYS A 84 3.54 11.04 6.77
N LYS A 85 4.56 11.76 6.33
CA LYS A 85 5.94 11.40 6.61
C LYS A 85 6.16 11.45 8.13
N GLN A 86 6.63 10.34 8.69
CA GLN A 86 7.06 10.26 10.08
C GLN A 86 8.39 11.02 10.19
N ARG A 87 8.49 11.97 11.13
CA ARG A 87 9.74 12.66 11.47
C ARG A 87 10.51 11.87 12.53
#